data_AF-A0A3M5J5I1-F1
#
_entry.id   AF-A0A3M5J5I1-F1
#
_cell.length_a   1.000
_cell.length_b   1.000
_cell.length_c   1.000
_cell.angle_alpha   90.00
_cell.angle_beta   90.00
_cell.angle_gamma   90.00
#
_symmetry.space_group_name_H-M   'P 1'
#
loop_
_entity.id
_entity.type
_entity.pdbx_description
1 polymer ?
#
loop_
_entity_poly.entity_id
_entity_poly.type
_entity_poly.pdbx_seq_one_letter_code
_entity_poly.pdbx_strand_id
1 'polypeptide(L)'
;MSRARTRFEARNKMPEIKPWHEEFMLSDSSPSGLRYLVNGMPSVLAGCPSEPTWPHDKSMARHCIWPRNYCVSVIVGWEGTDLGGFMKWDMQLETVPAGVVREILLEHYEREQQIQLLEQHVQQHMEVA
;
A
#
# COMPACT_ATOMS: atom_id res chain seq x y z
N MET A 1 0.98 -22.03 -31.84
CA MET A 1 -0.35 -21.46 -31.53
C MET A 1 -0.69 -21.42 -30.03
N SER A 2 0.00 -22.13 -29.13
CA SER A 2 -0.31 -22.14 -27.69
C SER A 2 0.01 -20.83 -26.96
N ARG A 3 1.22 -20.26 -27.13
CA ARG A 3 1.67 -19.04 -26.42
C ARG A 3 0.80 -17.79 -26.65
N ALA A 4 0.19 -17.66 -27.83
CA ALA A 4 -0.69 -16.53 -28.14
C ALA A 4 -2.00 -16.63 -27.34
N ARG A 5 -2.64 -17.81 -27.31
CA ARG A 5 -3.84 -18.07 -26.50
C ARG A 5 -3.59 -17.80 -25.01
N THR A 6 -2.46 -18.25 -24.47
CA THR A 6 -2.10 -18.01 -23.06
C THR A 6 -1.96 -16.52 -22.73
N ARG A 7 -1.46 -15.70 -23.67
CA ARG A 7 -1.37 -14.24 -23.47
C ARG A 7 -2.73 -13.53 -23.55
N PHE A 8 -3.64 -14.01 -24.39
CA PHE A 8 -5.01 -13.46 -24.47
C PHE A 8 -5.83 -13.84 -23.23
N GLU A 9 -5.73 -15.08 -22.76
CA GLU A 9 -6.36 -15.53 -21.51
C GLU A 9 -5.84 -14.75 -20.30
N ALA A 10 -4.51 -14.54 -20.21
CA ALA A 10 -3.92 -13.75 -19.13
C ALA A 10 -4.36 -12.28 -19.13
N ARG A 11 -4.59 -11.68 -20.31
CA ARG A 11 -5.07 -10.29 -20.43
C ARG A 11 -6.53 -10.12 -20.00
N ASN A 12 -7.32 -11.19 -20.09
CA ASN A 12 -8.73 -11.16 -19.72
C ASN A 12 -8.98 -11.59 -18.28
N LYS A 13 -7.97 -12.14 -17.58
CA LYS A 13 -8.07 -12.48 -16.16
C LYS A 13 -8.16 -11.19 -15.33
N MET A 14 -9.03 -11.20 -14.33
CA MET A 14 -9.11 -10.14 -13.33
C MET A 14 -7.75 -10.00 -12.61
N PRO A 15 -7.21 -8.77 -12.46
CA PRO A 15 -5.99 -8.56 -11.72
C PRO A 15 -6.17 -8.93 -10.24
N GLU A 16 -5.09 -9.41 -9.63
CA GLU A 16 -5.05 -9.72 -8.20
C GLU A 16 -4.83 -8.41 -7.41
N ILE A 17 -5.56 -8.26 -6.31
CA ILE A 17 -5.38 -7.13 -5.39
C ILE A 17 -4.18 -7.47 -4.52
N LYS A 18 -3.18 -6.59 -4.53
CA LYS A 18 -1.99 -6.79 -3.74
C LYS A 18 -2.25 -6.48 -2.27
N PRO A 19 -1.57 -7.16 -1.34
CA PRO A 19 -1.61 -6.76 0.05
C PRO A 19 -0.92 -5.40 0.22
N TRP A 20 -1.35 -4.62 1.22
CA TRP A 20 -0.87 -3.24 1.38
C TRP A 20 0.64 -3.12 1.66
N HIS A 21 1.28 -4.15 2.21
CA HIS A 21 2.74 -4.17 2.39
C HIS A 21 3.53 -4.29 1.07
N GLU A 22 2.87 -4.65 -0.03
CA GLU A 22 3.46 -4.61 -1.38
C GLU A 22 3.18 -3.29 -2.12
N GLU A 23 2.21 -2.50 -1.65
CA GLU A 23 1.80 -1.22 -2.25
C GLU A 23 2.34 0.00 -1.49
N PHE A 24 2.61 -0.16 -0.19
CA PHE A 24 3.02 0.91 0.70
C PHE A 24 4.21 0.48 1.56
N MET A 25 4.99 1.49 1.97
CA MET A 25 6.04 1.34 2.98
C MET A 25 5.98 2.48 3.98
N LEU A 26 6.51 2.23 5.18
CA LEU A 26 6.71 3.26 6.20
C LEU A 26 7.81 4.23 5.76
N SER A 27 7.62 5.53 6.00
CA SER A 27 8.60 6.55 5.65
C SER A 27 8.56 7.75 6.59
N ASP A 28 9.66 7.99 7.31
CA ASP A 28 9.84 9.16 8.18
C ASP A 28 9.94 10.46 7.38
N SER A 29 10.28 10.37 6.09
CA SER A 29 10.34 11.51 5.17
C SER A 29 8.96 11.97 4.67
N SER A 30 7.90 11.21 4.98
CA SER A 30 6.53 11.50 4.53
C SER A 30 5.71 12.13 5.65
N PRO A 31 4.99 13.23 5.40
CA PRO A 31 4.07 13.81 6.39
C PRO A 31 2.97 12.84 6.84
N SER A 32 2.56 11.90 5.98
CA SER A 32 1.59 10.86 6.31
C SER A 32 2.22 9.62 6.99
N GLY A 33 3.55 9.55 7.05
CA GLY A 33 4.32 8.38 7.46
C GLY A 33 4.38 7.25 6.41
N LEU A 34 3.88 7.47 5.18
CA LEU A 34 3.79 6.44 4.13
C LEU A 34 4.38 6.89 2.79
N ARG A 35 4.86 5.91 2.02
CA ARG A 35 5.32 6.06 0.62
C ARG A 35 4.77 4.90 -0.22
N TYR A 36 4.45 5.17 -1.47
CA TYR A 36 4.05 4.10 -2.40
C TYR A 36 5.25 3.23 -2.79
N LEU A 37 4.99 1.95 -3.03
CA LEU A 37 5.91 1.01 -3.65
C LEU A 37 5.49 0.77 -5.11
N VAL A 38 6.45 0.84 -6.02
CA VAL A 38 6.24 0.46 -7.42
C VAL A 38 7.23 -0.65 -7.73
N ASN A 39 6.72 -1.86 -7.98
CA ASN A 39 7.53 -3.07 -8.18
C ASN A 39 8.54 -3.30 -7.03
N GLY A 40 8.11 -3.11 -5.78
CA GLY A 40 8.95 -3.27 -4.59
C GLY A 40 9.94 -2.13 -4.35
N MET A 41 9.96 -1.10 -5.20
CA MET A 41 10.85 0.04 -5.05
C MET A 41 10.12 1.25 -4.46
N PRO A 42 10.74 1.97 -3.50
CA PRO A 42 10.19 3.22 -2.96
C PRO A 42 9.91 4.25 -4.07
N SER A 43 8.69 4.78 -4.10
CA SER A 43 8.21 5.73 -5.11
C SER A 43 7.82 7.07 -4.44
N VAL A 44 6.79 7.76 -4.91
CA VAL A 44 6.31 9.05 -4.39
C VAL A 44 5.69 8.93 -2.99
N LEU A 45 5.69 10.03 -2.24
CA LEU A 45 5.04 10.11 -0.93
C LEU A 45 3.56 9.75 -1.07
N ALA A 46 3.06 8.93 -0.15
CA ALA A 46 1.64 8.61 -0.08
C ALA A 46 0.94 9.58 0.88
N GLY A 47 -0.37 9.75 0.70
CA GLY A 47 -1.20 10.49 1.64
C GLY A 47 -1.54 11.89 1.15
N CYS A 48 -2.83 12.18 1.13
CA CYS A 48 -3.37 13.51 0.90
C CYS A 48 -3.83 14.10 2.25
N PRO A 49 -3.51 15.37 2.54
CA PRO A 49 -4.06 16.10 3.68
C PRO A 49 -5.58 15.96 3.76
N SER A 50 -6.10 15.52 4.89
CA SER A 50 -7.53 15.56 5.21
C SER A 50 -7.75 16.47 6.42
N GLU A 51 -8.94 17.08 6.48
CA GLU A 51 -9.34 17.98 7.56
C GLU A 51 -8.34 19.14 7.77
N PRO A 52 -8.25 20.07 6.79
CA PRO A 52 -7.41 21.24 6.94
C PRO A 52 -7.90 22.05 8.14
N THR A 53 -7.07 22.21 9.15
CA THR A 53 -7.37 23.13 10.26
C THR A 53 -6.70 24.47 10.06
N TRP A 54 -7.50 25.51 10.28
CA TRP A 54 -7.00 26.87 10.34
C TRP A 54 -6.35 27.11 11.70
N PRO A 55 -5.21 27.81 11.75
CA PRO A 55 -4.59 28.18 13.01
C PRO A 55 -5.55 29.02 13.86
N HIS A 56 -5.67 28.65 15.14
CA HIS A 56 -6.55 29.33 16.10
C HIS A 56 -5.98 30.66 16.62
N ASP A 57 -4.71 30.97 16.32
CA ASP A 57 -4.02 32.20 16.74
C ASP A 57 -3.42 32.95 15.53
N LYS A 58 -3.51 34.29 15.56
CA LYS A 58 -2.97 35.21 14.55
C LYS A 58 -1.44 35.11 14.41
N SER A 59 -0.73 34.70 15.47
CA SER A 59 0.71 34.42 15.41
C SER A 59 1.06 33.26 14.46
N MET A 60 0.12 32.31 14.28
CA MET A 60 0.27 31.13 13.43
C MET A 60 -0.29 31.31 12.02
N ALA A 61 -0.91 32.46 11.71
CA ALA A 61 -1.50 32.77 10.40
C ALA A 61 -0.49 32.78 9.24
N ARG A 62 0.81 32.91 9.53
CA ARG A 62 1.90 32.82 8.53
C ARG A 62 2.39 31.39 8.29
N HIS A 63 1.92 30.41 9.08
CA HIS A 63 2.45 29.06 9.15
C HIS A 63 1.35 28.01 8.99
N CYS A 64 1.00 27.74 7.73
CA CYS A 64 0.48 26.48 7.22
C CYS A 64 -0.92 26.01 7.65
N ILE A 65 -1.64 25.44 6.69
CA ILE A 65 -2.73 24.50 6.93
C ILE A 65 -2.11 23.27 7.60
N TRP A 66 -2.52 22.96 8.84
CA TRP A 66 -2.15 21.70 9.48
C TRP A 66 -3.26 20.68 9.20
N PRO A 67 -3.03 19.68 8.34
CA PRO A 67 -3.93 18.55 8.29
C PRO A 67 -3.88 17.81 9.62
N ARG A 68 -5.05 17.59 10.22
CA ARG A 68 -5.13 16.71 11.41
C ARG A 68 -4.81 15.28 11.04
N ASN A 69 -5.14 14.89 9.82
CA ASN A 69 -5.05 13.53 9.33
C ASN A 69 -4.59 13.51 7.87
N TYR A 70 -4.11 12.35 7.43
CA TYR A 70 -3.83 12.08 6.03
C TYR A 70 -4.66 10.88 5.61
N CYS A 71 -5.13 10.86 4.37
CA CYS A 71 -5.81 9.70 3.80
C CYS A 71 -5.08 9.22 2.55
N VAL A 72 -5.14 7.91 2.29
CA VAL A 72 -4.60 7.26 1.09
C VAL A 72 -5.72 6.56 0.34
N SER A 73 -5.58 6.49 -0.98
CA SER A 73 -6.44 5.65 -1.81
C SER A 73 -5.84 4.25 -1.91
N VAL A 74 -6.64 3.23 -1.60
CA VAL A 74 -6.29 1.81 -1.68
C VAL A 74 -7.18 1.10 -2.69
N ILE A 75 -6.64 0.10 -3.38
CA ILE A 75 -7.41 -0.72 -4.31
C ILE A 75 -8.23 -1.72 -3.50
N VAL A 76 -9.54 -1.72 -3.71
CA VAL A 76 -10.48 -2.65 -3.05
C VAL A 76 -11.15 -3.61 -4.03
N GLY A 77 -11.05 -3.34 -5.33
CA GLY A 77 -11.71 -4.12 -6.36
C GLY A 77 -11.29 -3.76 -7.77
N TRP A 78 -11.76 -4.56 -8.72
CA TRP A 78 -11.65 -4.32 -10.15
C TRP A 78 -13.01 -4.46 -10.79
N GLU A 79 -13.39 -3.48 -11.61
CA GLU A 79 -14.63 -3.50 -12.38
C GLU A 79 -14.34 -3.85 -13.84
N GLY A 80 -14.94 -4.92 -14.33
CA GLY A 80 -14.71 -5.42 -15.69
C GLY A 80 -15.70 -4.87 -16.69
N THR A 81 -15.21 -4.27 -17.78
CA THR A 81 -16.01 -3.91 -18.95
C THR A 81 -15.56 -4.75 -20.15
N ASP A 82 -16.47 -5.54 -20.74
CA ASP A 82 -16.19 -6.29 -21.96
C ASP A 82 -16.23 -5.36 -23.18
N LEU A 83 -15.13 -5.32 -23.92
CA LEU A 83 -14.96 -4.50 -25.11
C LEU A 83 -15.00 -5.32 -26.41
N GLY A 84 -15.67 -6.47 -26.40
CA GLY A 84 -15.89 -7.29 -27.59
C GLY A 84 -14.71 -8.21 -27.90
N GLY A 85 -14.17 -8.88 -26.88
CA GLY A 85 -13.09 -9.87 -27.00
C GLY A 85 -11.88 -9.62 -26.11
N PHE A 86 -11.86 -8.49 -25.39
CA PHE A 86 -10.92 -8.23 -24.30
C PHE A 86 -11.64 -7.56 -23.13
N MET A 87 -11.22 -7.92 -21.92
CA MET A 87 -11.76 -7.32 -20.70
C MET A 87 -10.92 -6.11 -20.32
N LYS A 88 -11.56 -4.95 -20.14
CA LYS A 88 -10.95 -3.77 -19.52
C LYS A 88 -11.27 -3.80 -18.03
N TRP A 89 -10.24 -3.74 -17.19
CA TRP A 89 -10.40 -3.69 -15.74
C TRP A 89 -10.13 -2.29 -15.23
N ASP A 90 -11.15 -1.66 -14.66
CA ASP A 90 -11.05 -0.36 -14.00
C ASP A 90 -10.85 -0.56 -12.49
N MET A 91 -9.93 0.19 -11.89
CA MET A 91 -9.64 0.11 -10.45
C MET A 91 -10.78 0.70 -9.63
N GLN A 92 -11.23 -0.04 -8.63
CA GLN A 92 -12.09 0.50 -7.58
C GLN A 92 -11.23 0.91 -6.38
N LEU A 93 -11.32 2.18 -6.03
CA LEU A 93 -10.52 2.79 -4.97
C LEU A 93 -11.38 3.18 -3.78
N GLU A 94 -10.89 2.91 -2.58
CA GLU A 94 -11.44 3.42 -1.34
C GLU A 94 -10.45 4.38 -0.67
N THR A 95 -10.97 5.40 0.01
CA THR A 95 -10.14 6.35 0.76
C THR A 95 -10.09 5.93 2.22
N VAL A 96 -8.90 5.61 2.71
CA VAL A 96 -8.68 5.15 4.09
C VAL A 96 -7.72 6.08 4.84
N PRO A 97 -7.84 6.23 6.17
CA PRO A 97 -6.87 6.99 6.95
C PRO A 97 -5.48 6.37 6.85
N ALA A 98 -4.45 7.22 6.66
CA ALA A 98 -3.05 6.79 6.59
C ALA A 98 -2.60 6.09 7.87
N GLY A 99 -3.16 6.46 9.03
CA GLY A 99 -2.90 5.80 10.31
C GLY A 99 -3.23 4.30 10.28
N VAL A 100 -4.35 3.92 9.68
CA VAL A 100 -4.78 2.51 9.57
C VAL A 100 -3.77 1.70 8.75
N VAL A 101 -3.35 2.24 7.61
CA VAL A 101 -2.35 1.57 6.76
C VAL A 101 -1.01 1.46 7.49
N ARG A 102 -0.60 2.50 8.23
CA ARG A 102 0.64 2.46 9.03
C ARG A 102 0.62 1.37 10.10
N GLU A 103 -0.49 1.24 10.83
CA GLU A 103 -0.64 0.21 11.87
C GLU A 103 -0.49 -1.19 11.27
N ILE A 104 -1.17 -1.46 10.15
CA ILE A 104 -1.06 -2.74 9.45
C ILE A 104 0.36 -3.02 8.96
N LEU A 105 1.07 -2.01 8.45
CA LEU A 105 2.46 -2.17 8.04
C LEU A 105 3.37 -2.46 9.23
N LEU A 106 3.17 -1.78 10.36
CA LEU A 106 3.94 -2.04 11.59
C LEU A 106 3.72 -3.48 12.09
N GLU A 107 2.47 -3.93 12.17
CA GLU A 107 2.12 -5.31 12.54
C GLU A 107 2.76 -6.33 11.59
N HIS A 108 2.80 -6.01 10.29
CA HIS A 108 3.46 -6.86 9.30
C HIS A 108 4.96 -6.97 9.55
N TYR A 109 5.66 -5.84 9.77
CA TYR A 109 7.09 -5.84 10.06
C TYR A 109 7.42 -6.57 11.35
N GLU A 110 6.63 -6.39 12.41
CA GLU A 110 6.80 -7.13 13.66
C GLU A 110 6.64 -8.63 13.46
N ARG A 111 5.66 -9.06 12.66
CA ARG A 111 5.45 -10.47 12.32
C ARG A 111 6.61 -11.04 11.51
N GLU A 112 7.12 -10.33 10.52
CA GLU A 112 8.29 -10.75 9.74
C GLU A 112 9.53 -10.92 10.64
N GLN A 113 9.75 -10.00 11.56
CA GLN A 113 10.84 -10.12 12.54
C GLN A 113 10.68 -11.35 13.42
N GLN A 114 9.47 -11.63 13.92
CA GLN A 114 9.21 -12.83 14.71
C GLN A 114 9.47 -14.12 13.92
N ILE A 115 9.06 -14.18 12.65
CA ILE A 115 9.32 -15.33 11.78
C ILE A 115 10.83 -15.52 11.61
N GLN A 116 11.58 -14.47 11.31
CA GLN A 116 13.04 -14.56 11.15
C GLN A 116 13.74 -15.06 12.42
N LEU A 117 13.33 -14.58 13.59
CA LEU A 117 13.88 -15.04 14.87
C LEU A 117 13.56 -16.52 15.12
N LEU A 118 12.35 -16.97 14.77
CA LEU A 118 11.96 -18.38 14.89
C LEU A 118 12.73 -19.27 13.92
N GLU A 119 12.91 -18.84 12.67
CA GLU A 119 13.70 -19.56 11.67
C GLU A 119 15.16 -19.73 12.11
N GLN A 120 15.76 -18.66 12.65
CA GLN A 120 17.11 -18.72 13.21
C GLN A 120 17.20 -19.71 14.38
N HIS A 121 16.21 -19.71 15.28
CA HIS A 121 16.19 -20.61 16.42
C HIS A 121 16.06 -22.08 15.99
N VAL A 122 15.17 -22.39 15.04
CA VAL A 122 15.01 -23.74 14.49
C VAL A 122 16.30 -24.21 13.81
N GLN A 123 16.92 -23.35 13.01
CA GLN A 123 18.17 -23.68 12.32
C GLN A 123 19.30 -24.01 13.32
N GLN A 124 19.45 -23.22 14.37
CA GLN A 124 20.41 -23.49 15.45
C GLN A 124 20.17 -24.83 16.13
N HIS A 125 18.90 -25.22 16.33
CA HIS A 125 18.55 -26.51 16.94
C HIS A 125 18.81 -27.71 16.01
N MET A 126 18.69 -27.55 14.68
CA MET A 126 19.03 -28.61 13.73
C MET A 126 20.54 -28.80 13.56
N GLU A 127 21.34 -27.75 13.72
CA GLU A 127 22.81 -27.83 13.59
C GLU A 127 23.48 -28.46 14.82
N VAL A 128 22.78 -28.53 15.95
CA VAL A 128 23.26 -29.12 17.22
C VAL A 128 22.82 -30.58 17.39
N ALA A 129 21.89 -31.07 16.55
CA ALA A 129 21.38 -32.45 16.56
C ALA A 129 22.13 -33.36 15.56
#